data_AF-A0A239DY12-F1
#
_entry.id   AF-A0A239DY12-F1
#
_cell.length_a   1.000
_cell.length_b   1.000
_cell.length_c   1.000
_cell.angle_alpha   90.00
_cell.angle_beta   90.00
_cell.angle_gamma   90.00
#
_symmetry.space_group_name_H-M   'P 1'
#
loop_
_entity.id
_entity.type
_entity.pdbx_description
1 polymer ?
#
loop_
_entity_poly.entity_id
_entity_poly.type
_entity_poly.pdbx_seq_one_letter_code
_entity_poly.pdbx_strand_id
1 'polypeptide(L)'
;MTAHSATPVRGTQSFVHTLSSCWSRPSLTGLEVLWRWVVGIPALWVSVTQVRAILLRHTDGTLDPARLGLDRKLLLDPVGALSADPLGVVGKFTGALGVVWPDLAHLAAWLVPVLIVAFVVASSFGRTVVLRRADPLLHARPLTLMILQAIRTAALVGSFGVWFWLLMWAARVAIQSPIALGQEPNLVLYCAIVIVSTIVLFVLWAAVSWVFSVAPLLAMLRDLGPAASLRAGLRLGPLKGKLVEINLVMGIVKIALIVLAMVFSACPLPFETVETQEFLACWWAGVAVLYLLGSDFFHVARLVGYLSLWRAYEEK
;
A
#
# COMPACT_ATOMS: atom_id res chain seq x y z
N MET A 1 15.82 48.77 -2.51
CA MET A 1 16.20 47.38 -2.17
C MET A 1 16.07 47.21 -0.66
N THR A 2 14.98 46.63 -0.18
CA THR A 2 14.84 46.16 1.20
C THR A 2 14.41 44.71 1.11
N ALA A 3 15.38 43.81 1.32
CA ALA A 3 15.14 42.38 1.36
C ALA A 3 14.30 42.07 2.59
N HIS A 4 13.00 41.82 2.40
CA HIS A 4 12.21 41.12 3.41
C HIS A 4 12.77 39.71 3.54
N SER A 5 13.44 39.46 4.65
CA SER A 5 13.87 38.13 5.08
C SER A 5 12.65 37.24 5.17
N ALA A 6 12.48 36.38 4.16
CA ALA A 6 11.46 35.34 4.18
C ALA A 6 11.67 34.48 5.43
N THR A 7 10.76 34.57 6.39
CA THR A 7 10.75 33.67 7.55
C THR A 7 10.71 32.24 7.01
N PRO A 8 11.74 31.40 7.30
CA PRO A 8 11.81 30.06 6.77
C PRO A 8 10.74 29.22 7.46
N VAL A 9 9.58 29.07 6.82
CA VAL A 9 8.53 28.16 7.28
C VAL A 9 9.10 26.74 7.24
N ARG A 10 9.36 26.15 8.41
CA ARG A 10 9.77 24.74 8.54
C ARG A 10 8.56 23.86 8.21
N GLY A 11 8.68 23.01 7.20
CA GLY A 11 7.56 22.21 6.69
C GLY A 11 7.01 21.26 7.75
N THR A 12 7.91 20.66 8.52
CA THR A 12 7.60 19.83 9.70
C THR A 12 6.82 20.55 10.81
N GLN A 13 7.15 21.79 11.18
CA GLN A 13 6.39 22.52 12.22
C GLN A 13 4.98 22.88 11.75
N SER A 14 4.83 23.25 10.47
CA SER A 14 3.52 23.44 9.83
C SER A 14 2.70 22.14 9.78
N PHE A 15 3.37 20.99 9.60
CA PHE A 15 2.72 19.69 9.56
C PHE A 15 2.13 19.27 10.92
N VAL A 16 2.82 19.54 12.04
CA VAL A 16 2.27 19.25 13.39
C VAL A 16 1.01 20.07 13.66
N HIS A 17 1.00 21.35 13.29
CA HIS A 17 -0.20 22.19 13.40
C HIS A 17 -1.34 21.67 12.50
N THR A 18 -0.99 21.16 11.32
CA THR A 18 -1.94 20.51 10.41
C THR A 18 -2.54 19.26 11.02
N LEU A 19 -1.75 18.42 11.69
CA LEU A 19 -2.24 17.22 12.39
C LEU A 19 -3.25 17.58 13.49
N SER A 20 -2.93 18.57 14.32
CA SER A 20 -3.85 19.09 15.34
C SER A 20 -5.16 19.62 14.73
N SER A 21 -5.06 20.32 13.60
CA SER A 21 -6.21 20.83 12.85
C SER A 21 -7.06 19.72 12.22
N CYS A 22 -6.45 18.60 11.82
CA CYS A 22 -7.18 17.44 11.32
C CYS A 22 -7.87 16.68 12.45
N TRP A 23 -7.23 16.61 13.62
CA TRP A 23 -7.81 16.00 14.81
C TRP A 23 -9.06 16.74 15.29
N SER A 24 -9.08 18.07 15.21
CA SER A 24 -10.25 18.87 15.55
C SER A 24 -11.41 18.78 14.53
N ARG A 25 -11.19 18.15 13.38
CA ARG A 25 -12.19 17.95 12.32
C ARG A 25 -12.35 16.45 11.99
N PRO A 26 -12.87 15.64 12.93
CA PRO A 26 -12.97 14.19 12.76
C PRO A 26 -13.88 13.79 11.58
N SER A 27 -14.77 14.69 11.14
CA SER A 27 -15.63 14.46 9.97
C SER A 27 -14.85 14.25 8.67
N LEU A 28 -13.65 14.85 8.51
CA LEU A 28 -12.81 14.63 7.33
C LEU A 28 -12.25 13.21 7.29
N THR A 29 -11.73 12.74 8.43
CA THR A 29 -11.24 11.38 8.59
C THR A 29 -12.37 10.36 8.47
N GLY A 30 -13.52 10.64 9.11
CA GLY A 30 -14.69 9.77 9.04
C GLY A 30 -15.21 9.61 7.61
N LEU A 31 -15.24 10.67 6.81
CA LEU A 31 -15.61 10.58 5.39
C LEU A 31 -14.59 9.76 4.60
N GLU A 32 -13.29 9.95 4.82
CA GLU A 32 -12.24 9.17 4.14
C GLU A 32 -12.36 7.68 4.46
N VAL A 33 -12.53 7.34 5.74
CA VAL A 33 -12.75 5.96 6.21
C VAL A 33 -14.03 5.40 5.59
N LEU A 34 -15.14 6.13 5.65
CA LEU A 34 -16.43 5.66 5.16
C LEU A 34 -16.38 5.26 3.68
N TRP A 35 -15.88 6.13 2.79
CA TRP A 35 -15.87 5.78 1.36
C TRP A 35 -14.88 4.65 1.06
N ARG A 36 -13.74 4.59 1.76
CA ARG A 36 -12.76 3.49 1.60
C ARG A 36 -13.37 2.16 2.01
N TRP A 37 -14.12 2.14 3.11
CA TRP A 37 -14.72 0.93 3.65
C TRP A 37 -15.93 0.46 2.84
N VAL A 38 -16.72 1.38 2.29
CA VAL A 38 -17.83 1.07 1.37
C VAL A 38 -17.35 0.27 0.16
N VAL A 39 -16.11 0.47 -0.29
CA VAL A 39 -15.53 -0.30 -1.40
C VAL A 39 -14.68 -1.47 -0.90
N GLY A 40 -13.90 -1.24 0.15
CA GLY A 40 -12.93 -2.18 0.69
C GLY A 40 -13.59 -3.41 1.31
N ILE A 41 -14.67 -3.25 2.06
CA ILE A 41 -15.38 -4.37 2.68
C ILE A 41 -16.00 -5.28 1.61
N PRO A 42 -16.79 -4.78 0.64
CA PRO A 42 -17.30 -5.63 -0.43
C PRO A 42 -16.18 -6.28 -1.27
N ALA A 43 -15.11 -5.54 -1.58
CA ALA A 43 -13.97 -6.08 -2.31
C ALA A 43 -13.30 -7.24 -1.56
N LEU A 44 -13.08 -7.08 -0.24
CA LEU A 44 -12.53 -8.12 0.61
C LEU A 44 -13.47 -9.32 0.70
N TRP A 45 -14.77 -9.08 0.90
CA TRP A 45 -15.79 -10.12 0.96
C TRP A 45 -15.84 -10.96 -0.33
N VAL A 46 -15.89 -10.31 -1.50
CA VAL A 46 -15.87 -11.00 -2.80
C VAL A 46 -14.56 -11.77 -2.96
N SER A 47 -13.42 -11.18 -2.62
CA SER A 47 -12.12 -11.86 -2.75
C SER A 47 -12.04 -13.11 -1.85
N VAL A 48 -12.43 -13.00 -0.58
CA VAL A 48 -12.41 -14.11 0.38
C VAL A 48 -13.39 -15.21 -0.03
N THR A 49 -14.61 -14.86 -0.44
CA THR A 49 -15.62 -15.85 -0.86
C THR A 49 -15.18 -16.62 -2.11
N GLN A 50 -14.59 -15.94 -3.10
CA GLN A 50 -14.10 -16.60 -4.31
C GLN A 50 -12.88 -17.48 -4.04
N VAL A 51 -11.90 -16.99 -3.26
CA VAL A 51 -10.73 -17.80 -2.86
C VAL A 51 -11.18 -19.01 -2.04
N ARG A 52 -12.10 -18.84 -1.10
CA ARG A 52 -12.67 -19.94 -0.31
C ARG A 52 -13.38 -20.96 -1.22
N ALA A 53 -14.15 -20.51 -2.21
CA ALA A 53 -14.83 -21.40 -3.15
C ALA A 53 -13.83 -22.24 -3.96
N ILE A 54 -12.71 -21.64 -4.40
CA ILE A 54 -11.63 -22.36 -5.09
C ILE A 54 -11.01 -23.40 -4.13
N LEU A 55 -10.65 -23.00 -2.92
CA LEU A 55 -10.06 -23.92 -1.93
C LEU A 55 -11.00 -25.08 -1.59
N LEU A 56 -12.30 -24.84 -1.45
CA LEU A 56 -13.30 -25.88 -1.20
C LEU A 56 -13.35 -26.92 -2.33
N ARG A 57 -13.22 -26.49 -3.59
CA ARG A 57 -13.19 -27.41 -4.75
C ARG A 57 -12.00 -28.36 -4.72
N HIS A 58 -10.84 -27.88 -4.27
CA HIS A 58 -9.59 -28.64 -4.21
C HIS A 58 -9.37 -29.38 -2.88
N THR A 59 -10.27 -29.24 -1.90
CA THR A 59 -10.14 -29.84 -0.57
C THR A 59 -11.37 -30.69 -0.18
N ASP A 60 -12.11 -31.19 -1.17
CA ASP A 60 -13.33 -32.00 -0.96
C ASP A 60 -14.36 -31.33 -0.02
N GLY A 61 -14.43 -30.00 -0.03
CA GLY A 61 -15.35 -29.22 0.81
C GLY A 61 -14.94 -29.05 2.29
N THR A 62 -13.77 -29.56 2.69
CA THR A 62 -13.34 -29.56 4.11
C THR A 62 -12.41 -28.42 4.49
N LEU A 63 -11.83 -27.70 3.51
CA LEU A 63 -10.75 -26.71 3.71
C LEU A 63 -9.52 -27.29 4.44
N ASP A 64 -9.35 -28.62 4.45
CA ASP A 64 -8.21 -29.27 5.07
C ASP A 64 -6.96 -29.07 4.21
N PRO A 65 -5.95 -28.32 4.70
CA PRO A 65 -4.71 -28.10 3.95
C PRO A 65 -3.93 -29.39 3.65
N ALA A 66 -4.15 -30.46 4.43
CA ALA A 66 -3.54 -31.75 4.17
C ALA A 66 -3.93 -32.32 2.79
N ARG A 67 -5.11 -31.97 2.28
CA ARG A 67 -5.58 -32.34 0.93
C ARG A 67 -4.76 -31.69 -0.19
N LEU A 68 -4.14 -30.55 0.11
CA LEU A 68 -3.21 -29.88 -0.79
C LEU A 68 -1.76 -30.36 -0.61
N GLY A 69 -1.52 -31.38 0.21
CA GLY A 69 -0.17 -31.85 0.55
C GLY A 69 0.56 -30.96 1.57
N LEU A 70 -0.16 -30.07 2.26
CA LEU A 70 0.39 -29.23 3.32
C LEU A 70 0.16 -29.90 4.67
N ASP A 71 1.20 -30.50 5.23
CA ASP A 71 1.13 -31.17 6.52
C ASP A 71 0.74 -30.20 7.64
N ARG A 72 -0.07 -30.65 8.59
CA ARG A 72 -0.47 -29.82 9.73
C ARG A 72 0.70 -29.35 10.59
N LYS A 73 1.78 -30.15 10.65
CA LYS A 73 3.06 -29.75 11.28
C LYS A 73 3.71 -28.54 10.58
N LEU A 74 3.64 -28.48 9.25
CA LEU A 74 4.17 -27.36 8.48
C LEU A 74 3.44 -26.05 8.80
N LEU A 75 2.14 -26.14 9.09
CA LEU A 75 1.31 -24.98 9.38
C LEU A 75 1.43 -24.50 10.83
N LEU A 76 1.67 -25.43 11.76
CA LEU A 76 1.79 -25.13 13.19
C LEU A 76 3.21 -24.72 13.58
N ASP A 77 4.23 -25.31 12.95
CA ASP A 77 5.64 -24.99 13.18
C ASP A 77 6.38 -24.80 11.83
N PRO A 78 6.12 -23.70 11.11
CA PRO A 78 6.76 -23.44 9.84
C PRO A 78 8.28 -23.26 9.98
N VAL A 79 8.75 -22.71 11.11
CA VAL A 79 10.19 -22.45 11.34
C VAL A 79 10.94 -23.75 11.62
N GLY A 80 10.40 -24.63 12.47
CA GLY A 80 10.96 -25.96 12.68
C GLY A 80 10.94 -26.80 11.40
N ALA A 81 9.86 -26.73 10.62
CA ALA A 81 9.79 -27.42 9.33
C ALA A 81 10.81 -26.89 8.31
N LEU A 82 10.95 -25.56 8.20
CA LEU A 82 11.94 -24.91 7.32
C LEU A 82 13.38 -25.21 7.73
N SER A 83 13.68 -25.30 9.03
CA SER A 83 15.02 -25.62 9.51
C SER A 83 15.40 -27.10 9.31
N ALA A 84 14.42 -28.00 9.39
CA ALA A 84 14.64 -29.44 9.21
C ALA A 84 14.77 -29.88 7.75
N ASP A 85 13.90 -29.38 6.86
CA ASP A 85 13.91 -29.72 5.43
C ASP A 85 13.42 -28.55 4.56
N PRO A 86 14.29 -27.54 4.31
CA PRO A 86 13.92 -26.34 3.56
C PRO A 86 13.41 -26.67 2.15
N LEU A 87 14.02 -27.63 1.45
CA LEU A 87 13.69 -27.97 0.07
C LEU A 87 12.39 -28.77 -0.01
N GLY A 88 12.14 -29.71 0.90
CA GLY A 88 10.87 -30.43 0.97
C GLY A 88 9.69 -29.51 1.31
N VAL A 89 9.90 -28.53 2.19
CA VAL A 89 8.90 -27.48 2.46
C VAL A 89 8.55 -26.69 1.21
N VAL A 90 9.57 -26.18 0.50
CA VAL A 90 9.35 -25.44 -0.76
C VAL A 90 8.65 -26.32 -1.80
N GLY A 91 9.03 -27.59 -1.91
CA GLY A 91 8.38 -28.56 -2.80
C GLY A 91 6.89 -28.75 -2.50
N LYS A 92 6.52 -28.89 -1.22
CA LYS A 92 5.11 -29.01 -0.79
C LYS A 92 4.29 -27.76 -1.11
N PHE A 93 4.83 -26.57 -0.82
CA PHE A 93 4.16 -25.31 -1.19
C PHE A 93 4.04 -25.14 -2.71
N THR A 94 5.08 -25.49 -3.46
CA THR A 94 5.06 -25.41 -4.93
C THR A 94 4.05 -26.38 -5.52
N GLY A 95 3.95 -27.60 -4.98
CA GLY A 95 2.93 -28.58 -5.36
C GLY A 95 1.51 -28.11 -5.05
N ALA A 96 1.28 -27.65 -3.82
CA ALA A 96 -0.01 -27.11 -3.39
C ALA A 96 -0.45 -25.92 -4.25
N LEU A 97 0.47 -24.98 -4.50
CA LEU A 97 0.23 -23.85 -5.40
C LEU A 97 -0.02 -24.33 -6.82
N GLY A 98 0.72 -25.33 -7.33
CA GLY A 98 0.52 -25.88 -8.67
C GLY A 98 -0.90 -26.37 -8.93
N VAL A 99 -1.60 -26.90 -7.92
CA VAL A 99 -2.99 -27.34 -8.02
C VAL A 99 -3.96 -26.16 -8.08
N VAL A 100 -3.76 -25.15 -7.22
CA VAL A 100 -4.73 -24.07 -7.01
C VAL A 100 -4.46 -22.86 -7.92
N TRP A 101 -3.23 -22.70 -8.40
CA TRP A 101 -2.75 -21.55 -9.17
C TRP A 101 -3.53 -21.28 -10.46
N PRO A 102 -3.88 -22.27 -11.30
CA PRO A 102 -4.63 -22.01 -12.53
C PRO A 102 -5.96 -21.30 -12.26
N ASP A 103 -6.71 -21.75 -11.24
CA ASP A 103 -7.99 -21.16 -10.86
C ASP A 103 -7.80 -19.78 -10.22
N LEU A 104 -6.78 -19.61 -9.37
CA LEU A 104 -6.46 -18.31 -8.77
C LEU A 104 -6.02 -17.30 -9.84
N ALA A 105 -5.23 -17.73 -10.82
CA ALA A 105 -4.79 -16.89 -11.92
C ALA A 105 -5.98 -16.47 -12.80
N HIS A 106 -6.89 -17.40 -13.09
CA HIS A 106 -8.12 -17.10 -13.82
C HIS A 106 -9.01 -16.12 -13.04
N LEU A 107 -9.21 -16.33 -11.74
CA LEU A 107 -9.94 -15.40 -10.87
C LEU A 107 -9.28 -14.02 -10.86
N ALA A 108 -7.97 -13.97 -10.65
CA ALA A 108 -7.22 -12.73 -10.59
C ALA A 108 -7.26 -11.95 -11.91
N ALA A 109 -7.27 -12.65 -13.05
CA ALA A 109 -7.28 -12.04 -14.38
C ALA A 109 -8.48 -11.12 -14.64
N TRP A 110 -9.64 -11.38 -14.02
CA TRP A 110 -10.82 -10.52 -14.14
C TRP A 110 -11.11 -9.74 -12.86
N LEU A 111 -10.96 -10.35 -11.69
CA LEU A 111 -11.32 -9.73 -10.41
C LEU A 111 -10.38 -8.55 -10.11
N VAL A 112 -9.07 -8.72 -10.31
CA VAL A 112 -8.10 -7.64 -10.01
C VAL A 112 -8.36 -6.39 -10.86
N PRO A 113 -8.53 -6.48 -12.20
CA PRO A 113 -8.91 -5.30 -13.00
C PRO A 113 -10.21 -4.65 -12.55
N VAL A 114 -11.25 -5.44 -12.25
CA VAL A 114 -12.55 -4.91 -11.78
C VAL A 114 -12.38 -4.17 -10.45
N LEU A 115 -11.66 -4.75 -9.49
CA LEU A 115 -11.38 -4.11 -8.20
C LEU A 115 -10.56 -2.84 -8.35
N ILE A 116 -9.57 -2.82 -9.26
CA ILE A 116 -8.78 -1.62 -9.58
C ILE A 116 -9.69 -0.51 -10.14
N VAL A 117 -10.55 -0.83 -11.10
CA VAL A 117 -11.47 0.15 -11.70
C VAL A 117 -12.46 0.66 -10.67
N ALA A 118 -13.08 -0.22 -9.89
CA ALA A 118 -14.01 0.16 -8.82
C ALA A 118 -13.32 1.08 -7.78
N PHE A 119 -12.09 0.73 -7.38
CA PHE A 119 -11.29 1.55 -6.46
C PHE A 119 -10.94 2.92 -7.06
N VAL A 120 -10.54 2.99 -8.34
CA VAL A 120 -10.22 4.27 -9.01
C VAL A 120 -11.45 5.17 -9.06
N VAL A 121 -12.60 4.64 -9.46
CA VAL A 121 -13.86 5.38 -9.53
C VAL A 121 -14.24 5.91 -8.15
N ALA A 122 -14.37 5.02 -7.18
CA ALA A 122 -14.79 5.39 -5.84
C ALA A 122 -13.80 6.30 -5.12
N SER A 123 -12.48 6.09 -5.31
CA SER A 123 -11.46 6.98 -4.74
C SER A 123 -11.54 8.39 -5.31
N SER A 124 -11.89 8.55 -6.58
CA SER A 124 -12.02 9.88 -7.18
C SER A 124 -13.24 10.63 -6.68
N PHE A 125 -14.38 9.96 -6.53
CA PHE A 125 -15.57 10.55 -5.92
C PHE A 125 -15.34 10.86 -4.44
N GLY A 126 -14.86 9.88 -3.67
CA GLY A 126 -14.57 10.03 -2.24
C GLY A 126 -13.62 11.19 -1.95
N ARG A 127 -12.51 11.29 -2.69
CA ARG A 127 -11.55 12.40 -2.55
C ARG A 127 -12.12 13.74 -2.96
N THR A 128 -12.97 13.79 -3.98
CA THR A 128 -13.65 15.05 -4.36
C THR A 128 -14.50 15.55 -3.20
N VAL A 129 -15.25 14.64 -2.55
CA VAL A 129 -16.10 14.97 -1.39
C VAL A 129 -15.27 15.42 -0.21
N VAL A 130 -14.21 14.68 0.15
CA VAL A 130 -13.33 15.01 1.28
C VAL A 130 -12.64 16.37 1.08
N LEU A 131 -12.10 16.62 -0.12
CA LEU A 131 -11.42 17.88 -0.43
C LEU A 131 -12.39 19.07 -0.45
N ARG A 132 -13.58 18.94 -1.05
CA ARG A 132 -14.60 20.00 -1.02
C ARG A 132 -15.13 20.27 0.38
N ARG A 133 -15.14 19.25 1.25
CA ARG A 133 -15.53 19.43 2.66
C ARG A 133 -14.45 20.17 3.45
N ALA A 134 -13.18 19.93 3.13
CA ALA A 134 -12.06 20.67 3.70
C ALA A 134 -12.03 22.12 3.19
N ASP A 135 -12.37 22.34 1.92
CA ASP A 135 -12.37 23.65 1.27
C ASP A 135 -13.47 23.75 0.18
N PRO A 136 -14.55 24.53 0.43
CA PRO A 136 -15.63 24.72 -0.51
C PRO A 136 -15.24 25.44 -1.82
N LEU A 137 -14.11 26.16 -1.83
CA LEU A 137 -13.65 26.92 -3.01
C LEU A 137 -13.04 26.04 -4.11
N LEU A 138 -12.79 24.76 -3.81
CA LEU A 138 -12.21 23.84 -4.77
C LEU A 138 -13.19 23.42 -5.86
N HIS A 139 -12.72 23.39 -7.11
CA HIS A 139 -13.50 22.96 -8.26
C HIS A 139 -13.70 21.45 -8.27
N ALA A 140 -14.94 21.00 -8.46
CA ALA A 140 -15.27 19.58 -8.58
C ALA A 140 -14.86 19.06 -9.97
N ARG A 141 -13.74 18.33 -10.05
CA ARG A 141 -13.26 17.71 -11.29
C ARG A 141 -13.12 16.18 -11.14
N PRO A 142 -14.22 15.44 -10.91
CA PRO A 142 -14.16 14.00 -10.63
C PRO A 142 -13.54 13.22 -11.78
N LEU A 143 -13.78 13.63 -13.04
CA LEU A 143 -13.20 12.98 -14.22
C LEU A 143 -11.67 13.16 -14.28
N THR A 144 -11.17 14.37 -14.03
CA THR A 144 -9.73 14.62 -13.97
C THR A 144 -9.08 13.83 -12.85
N LEU A 145 -9.70 13.79 -11.67
CA LEU A 145 -9.22 13.01 -10.53
C LEU A 145 -9.22 11.50 -10.84
N MET A 146 -10.22 11.00 -11.56
CA MET A 146 -10.28 9.62 -12.04
C MET A 146 -9.13 9.28 -12.96
N ILE A 147 -8.81 10.13 -13.94
CA ILE A 147 -7.67 9.91 -14.83
C ILE A 147 -6.36 9.97 -14.04
N LEU A 148 -6.17 10.96 -13.17
CA LEU A 148 -4.95 11.09 -12.35
C LEU A 148 -4.77 9.91 -11.39
N GLN A 149 -5.86 9.43 -10.80
CA GLN A 149 -5.85 8.26 -9.93
C GLN A 149 -5.59 6.98 -10.72
N ALA A 150 -6.13 6.83 -11.93
CA ALA A 150 -5.83 5.72 -12.82
C ALA A 150 -4.33 5.70 -13.17
N ILE A 151 -3.76 6.85 -13.55
CA ILE A 151 -2.32 6.98 -13.85
C ILE A 151 -1.48 6.57 -12.63
N ARG A 152 -1.83 7.06 -11.44
CA ARG A 152 -1.13 6.71 -10.20
C ARG A 152 -1.21 5.22 -9.92
N THR A 153 -2.38 4.62 -10.03
CA THR A 153 -2.58 3.18 -9.78
C THR A 153 -1.83 2.35 -10.82
N ALA A 154 -1.85 2.73 -12.09
CA ALA A 154 -1.09 2.08 -13.15
C ALA A 154 0.43 2.17 -12.89
N ALA A 155 0.94 3.32 -12.47
CA ALA A 155 2.35 3.48 -12.10
C ALA A 155 2.74 2.59 -10.91
N LEU A 156 1.85 2.43 -9.92
CA LEU A 156 2.07 1.56 -8.78
C LEU A 156 2.07 0.08 -9.20
N VAL A 157 1.08 -0.35 -9.98
CA VAL A 157 1.01 -1.72 -10.53
C VAL A 157 2.23 -2.01 -11.40
N GLY A 158 2.65 -1.07 -12.24
CA GLY A 158 3.87 -1.18 -13.04
C GLY A 158 5.12 -1.33 -12.17
N SER A 159 5.22 -0.57 -11.08
CA SER A 159 6.34 -0.67 -10.13
C SER A 159 6.38 -2.04 -9.43
N PHE A 160 5.22 -2.58 -9.05
CA PHE A 160 5.12 -3.95 -8.54
C PHE A 160 5.51 -4.99 -9.58
N GLY A 161 5.08 -4.81 -10.84
CA GLY A 161 5.46 -5.68 -11.95
C GLY A 161 6.97 -5.69 -12.20
N VAL A 162 7.61 -4.52 -12.20
CA VAL A 162 9.07 -4.40 -12.30
C VAL A 162 9.77 -5.07 -11.12
N TRP A 163 9.29 -4.84 -9.90
CA TRP A 163 9.85 -5.48 -8.72
C TRP A 163 9.75 -7.02 -8.79
N PHE A 164 8.59 -7.56 -9.14
CA PHE A 164 8.39 -9.00 -9.30
C PHE A 164 9.28 -9.58 -10.40
N TRP A 165 9.40 -8.87 -11.53
CA TRP A 165 10.31 -9.26 -12.60
C TRP A 165 11.77 -9.29 -12.14
N LEU A 166 12.21 -8.31 -11.33
CA LEU A 166 13.55 -8.29 -10.73
C LEU A 166 13.78 -9.45 -9.76
N LEU A 167 12.77 -9.83 -8.95
CA LEU A 167 12.86 -11.02 -8.09
C LEU A 167 13.01 -12.30 -8.91
N MET A 168 12.18 -12.47 -9.94
CA MET A 168 12.25 -13.63 -10.85
C MET A 168 13.56 -13.67 -11.63
N TRP A 169 14.12 -12.51 -11.97
CA TRP A 169 15.43 -12.39 -12.57
C TRP A 169 16.54 -12.77 -11.58
N ALA A 170 16.48 -12.29 -10.34
CA ALA A 170 17.43 -12.66 -9.28
C ALA A 170 17.41 -14.17 -9.02
N ALA A 171 16.23 -14.78 -8.91
CA ALA A 171 16.08 -16.23 -8.74
C ALA A 171 16.66 -17.00 -9.93
N ARG A 172 16.43 -16.54 -11.16
CA ARG A 172 17.02 -17.14 -12.36
C ARG A 172 18.55 -17.12 -12.32
N VAL A 173 19.14 -15.96 -12.05
CA VAL A 173 20.60 -15.77 -12.09
C VAL A 173 21.31 -16.47 -10.93
N ALA A 174 20.78 -16.37 -9.71
CA ALA A 174 21.48 -16.81 -8.52
C ALA A 174 21.14 -18.24 -8.07
N ILE A 175 20.00 -18.79 -8.52
CA ILE A 175 19.52 -20.12 -8.09
C ILE A 175 19.37 -21.04 -9.30
N GLN A 176 18.53 -20.71 -10.28
CA GLN A 176 18.18 -21.64 -11.36
C GLN A 176 19.35 -21.91 -12.32
N SER A 177 20.10 -20.87 -12.72
CA SER A 177 21.24 -21.02 -13.62
C SER A 177 22.39 -21.84 -13.02
N PRO A 178 22.84 -21.60 -11.77
CA PRO A 178 23.83 -22.47 -11.11
C PRO A 178 23.38 -23.93 -11.03
N ILE A 179 22.13 -24.18 -10.63
CA ILE A 179 21.58 -25.54 -10.56
C ILE A 179 21.63 -26.24 -11.92
N ALA A 180 21.26 -25.53 -13.00
CA ALA A 180 21.29 -26.08 -14.35
C ALA A 180 22.72 -26.43 -14.83
N LEU A 181 23.75 -25.77 -14.26
CA LEU A 181 25.16 -26.03 -14.53
C LEU A 181 25.78 -27.05 -13.56
N GLY A 182 24.98 -27.68 -12.69
CA GLY A 182 25.46 -28.60 -11.66
C GLY A 182 26.24 -27.92 -10.52
N GLN A 183 26.08 -26.61 -10.36
CA GLN A 183 26.69 -25.82 -9.29
C GLN A 183 25.71 -25.59 -8.14
N GLU A 184 26.24 -25.30 -6.96
CA GLU A 184 25.42 -24.95 -5.80
C GLU A 184 24.74 -23.57 -5.97
N PRO A 185 23.48 -23.43 -5.54
CA PRO A 185 22.76 -22.16 -5.62
C PRO A 185 23.40 -21.09 -4.72
N ASN A 186 23.61 -19.90 -5.26
CA ASN A 186 24.22 -18.79 -4.54
C ASN A 186 23.15 -17.93 -3.84
N LEU A 187 22.73 -18.37 -2.65
CA LEU A 187 21.71 -17.67 -1.86
C LEU A 187 22.15 -16.27 -1.42
N VAL A 188 23.46 -16.06 -1.18
CA VAL A 188 24.00 -14.75 -0.79
C VAL A 188 23.82 -13.75 -1.93
N LEU A 189 24.15 -14.15 -3.16
CA LEU A 189 23.96 -13.32 -4.35
C LEU A 189 22.46 -13.03 -4.60
N TYR A 190 21.60 -14.03 -4.43
CA TYR A 190 20.14 -13.84 -4.51
C TYR A 190 19.69 -12.74 -3.55
N CYS A 191 20.00 -12.88 -2.25
CA CYS A 191 19.64 -11.91 -1.22
C CYS A 191 20.20 -10.52 -1.52
N ALA A 192 21.47 -10.42 -1.96
CA ALA A 192 22.10 -9.14 -2.30
C ALA A 192 21.35 -8.42 -3.44
N ILE A 193 21.02 -9.13 -4.53
CA ILE A 193 20.27 -8.56 -5.66
C ILE A 193 18.88 -8.13 -5.20
N VAL A 194 18.16 -8.97 -4.43
CA VAL A 194 16.81 -8.66 -3.94
C VAL A 194 16.80 -7.42 -3.05
N ILE A 195 17.75 -7.30 -2.11
CA ILE A 195 17.86 -6.14 -1.22
C ILE A 195 18.15 -4.87 -2.02
N VAL A 196 19.18 -4.88 -2.86
CA VAL A 196 19.59 -3.70 -3.64
C VAL A 196 18.48 -3.25 -4.59
N SER A 197 17.90 -4.19 -5.34
CA SER A 197 16.81 -3.88 -6.28
C SER A 197 15.56 -3.33 -5.59
N THR A 198 15.19 -3.88 -4.43
CA THR A 198 14.05 -3.40 -3.65
C THR A 198 14.30 -1.98 -3.11
N ILE A 199 15.50 -1.72 -2.57
CA ILE A 199 15.87 -0.38 -2.07
C ILE A 199 15.85 0.64 -3.21
N VAL A 200 16.47 0.33 -4.35
CA VAL A 200 16.51 1.23 -5.52
C VAL A 200 15.10 1.53 -6.00
N LEU A 201 14.25 0.51 -6.16
CA LEU A 201 12.87 0.70 -6.61
C LEU A 201 12.04 1.52 -5.60
N PHE A 202 12.24 1.29 -4.30
CA PHE A 202 11.61 2.08 -3.25
C PHE A 202 12.03 3.55 -3.29
N VAL A 203 13.34 3.84 -3.44
CA VAL A 203 13.87 5.21 -3.56
C VAL A 203 13.30 5.90 -4.80
N LEU A 204 13.28 5.22 -5.95
CA LEU A 204 12.70 5.75 -7.18
C LEU A 204 11.20 6.05 -7.01
N TRP A 205 10.45 5.12 -6.41
CA TRP A 205 9.03 5.33 -6.14
C TRP A 205 8.80 6.50 -5.17
N ALA A 206 9.56 6.59 -4.09
CA ALA A 206 9.48 7.70 -3.14
C ALA A 206 9.76 9.05 -3.84
N ALA A 207 10.76 9.09 -4.72
CA ALA A 207 11.14 10.28 -5.48
C ALA A 207 10.10 10.72 -6.52
N VAL A 208 9.30 9.81 -7.06
CA VAL A 208 8.29 10.13 -8.09
C VAL A 208 6.86 10.26 -7.51
N SER A 209 6.55 9.53 -6.43
CA SER A 209 5.19 9.40 -5.88
C SER A 209 4.54 10.71 -5.40
N TRP A 210 5.35 11.72 -5.05
CA TRP A 210 4.84 13.02 -4.63
C TRP A 210 4.14 13.76 -5.78
N VAL A 211 4.63 13.62 -7.02
CA VAL A 211 4.02 14.25 -8.22
C VAL A 211 2.58 13.79 -8.39
N PHE A 212 2.35 12.48 -8.24
CA PHE A 212 1.00 11.88 -8.31
C PHE A 212 0.11 12.26 -7.13
N SER A 213 0.69 12.67 -6.01
CA SER A 213 -0.06 13.08 -4.82
C SER A 213 -0.47 14.56 -4.89
N VAL A 214 0.30 15.41 -5.56
CA VAL A 214 0.03 16.85 -5.69
C VAL A 214 -0.81 17.19 -6.92
N ALA A 215 -0.67 16.46 -8.03
CA ALA A 215 -1.43 16.74 -9.26
C ALA A 215 -2.97 16.77 -9.05
N PRO A 216 -3.59 15.86 -8.27
CA PRO A 216 -5.03 15.93 -7.96
C PRO A 216 -5.46 17.23 -7.28
N LEU A 217 -4.62 17.74 -6.37
CA LEU A 217 -4.88 18.99 -5.64
C LEU A 217 -4.80 20.20 -6.59
N LEU A 218 -3.77 20.25 -7.43
CA LEU A 218 -3.62 21.31 -8.44
C LEU A 218 -4.75 21.32 -9.48
N ALA A 219 -5.26 20.14 -9.84
CA ALA A 219 -6.40 20.02 -10.74
C ALA A 219 -7.65 20.72 -10.18
N MET A 220 -7.90 20.59 -8.88
CA MET A 220 -9.06 21.20 -8.21
C MET A 220 -8.86 22.68 -7.90
N LEU A 221 -7.63 23.10 -7.60
CA LEU A 221 -7.31 24.50 -7.29
C LEU A 221 -7.35 25.39 -8.52
N ARG A 222 -6.69 24.96 -9.61
CA ARG A 222 -6.47 25.78 -10.82
C ARG A 222 -7.34 25.37 -12.01
N ASP A 223 -8.33 24.52 -11.77
CA ASP A 223 -9.26 24.03 -12.80
C ASP A 223 -8.55 23.37 -14.00
N LEU A 224 -7.45 22.66 -13.73
CA LEU A 224 -6.56 22.11 -14.76
C LEU A 224 -7.00 20.70 -15.22
N GLY A 225 -6.77 20.42 -16.49
CA GLY A 225 -6.90 19.06 -17.05
C GLY A 225 -5.78 18.11 -16.60
N PRO A 226 -5.90 16.79 -16.80
CA PRO A 226 -4.99 15.79 -16.23
C PRO A 226 -3.51 16.01 -16.57
N ALA A 227 -3.20 16.21 -17.85
CA ALA A 227 -1.83 16.43 -18.32
C ALA A 227 -1.26 17.78 -17.84
N ALA A 228 -2.10 18.81 -17.79
CA ALA A 228 -1.72 20.11 -17.27
C ALA A 228 -1.41 20.05 -15.78
N SER A 229 -2.19 19.31 -14.99
CA SER A 229 -1.98 19.11 -13.56
C SER A 229 -0.69 18.35 -13.24
N LEU A 230 -0.35 17.31 -14.01
CA LEU A 230 0.94 16.61 -13.87
C LEU A 230 2.12 17.52 -14.21
N ARG A 231 2.02 18.26 -15.33
CA ARG A 231 3.06 19.21 -15.74
C ARG A 231 3.23 20.33 -14.72
N ALA A 232 2.14 20.83 -14.15
CA ALA A 232 2.16 21.81 -13.07
C ALA A 232 2.82 21.22 -11.81
N GLY A 233 2.53 19.97 -11.47
CA GLY A 233 3.20 19.25 -10.38
C GLY A 233 4.72 19.15 -10.57
N LEU A 234 5.21 18.98 -11.79
CA LEU A 234 6.66 18.97 -12.06
C LEU A 234 7.30 20.36 -11.97
N ARG A 235 6.52 21.43 -12.10
CA ARG A 235 6.98 22.83 -12.15
C ARG A 235 6.74 23.61 -10.85
N LEU A 236 6.62 22.92 -9.72
CA LEU A 236 6.31 23.50 -8.40
C LEU A 236 7.39 24.43 -7.78
N GLY A 237 8.49 24.69 -8.49
CA GLY A 237 9.51 25.67 -8.09
C GLY A 237 9.99 25.49 -6.63
N PRO A 238 10.01 26.55 -5.80
CA PRO A 238 10.52 26.50 -4.43
C PRO A 238 9.68 25.63 -3.48
N LEU A 239 8.41 25.35 -3.80
CA LEU A 239 7.55 24.50 -2.96
C LEU A 239 7.90 23.01 -3.04
N LYS A 240 8.66 22.59 -4.07
CA LYS A 240 9.04 21.20 -4.28
C LYS A 240 9.73 20.61 -3.04
N GLY A 241 10.68 21.34 -2.44
CA GLY A 241 11.43 20.86 -1.27
C GLY A 241 10.52 20.56 -0.08
N LYS A 242 9.54 21.42 0.19
CA LYS A 242 8.61 21.27 1.32
C LYS A 242 7.60 20.15 1.10
N LEU A 243 7.11 19.99 -0.12
CA LEU A 243 6.19 18.90 -0.47
C LEU A 243 6.89 17.54 -0.42
N VAL A 244 8.15 17.49 -0.84
CA VAL A 244 9.00 16.29 -0.70
C VAL A 244 9.27 15.99 0.78
N GLU A 245 9.57 17.00 1.61
CA GLU A 245 9.74 16.86 3.07
C GLU A 245 8.50 16.22 3.71
N ILE A 246 7.31 16.76 3.43
CA ILE A 246 6.04 16.18 3.93
C ILE A 246 5.85 14.76 3.40
N ASN A 247 6.09 14.49 2.11
CA ASN A 247 5.94 13.14 1.56
C ASN A 247 6.87 12.12 2.23
N LEU A 248 8.12 12.52 2.53
CA LEU A 248 9.11 11.69 3.21
C LEU A 248 8.68 11.40 4.67
N VAL A 249 8.28 12.43 5.41
CA VAL A 249 7.76 12.28 6.78
C VAL A 249 6.57 11.32 6.80
N MET A 250 5.65 11.45 5.84
CA MET A 250 4.52 10.54 5.70
C MET A 250 4.93 9.10 5.36
N GLY A 251 6.01 8.92 4.60
CA GLY A 251 6.62 7.61 4.36
C GLY A 251 7.10 6.97 5.66
N ILE A 252 7.85 7.71 6.49
CA ILE A 252 8.34 7.24 7.79
C ILE A 252 7.18 6.87 8.71
N VAL A 253 6.14 7.72 8.81
CA VAL A 253 4.96 7.44 9.62
C VAL A 253 4.27 6.15 9.19
N LYS A 254 4.14 5.89 7.88
CA LYS A 254 3.55 4.64 7.38
C LYS A 254 4.37 3.41 7.76
N ILE A 255 5.69 3.49 7.64
CA ILE A 255 6.57 2.40 8.08
C ILE A 255 6.40 2.17 9.57
N ALA A 256 6.38 3.24 10.38
CA ALA A 256 6.15 3.15 11.82
C ALA A 256 4.79 2.51 12.16
N LEU A 257 3.72 2.84 11.44
CA LEU A 257 2.41 2.19 11.61
C LEU A 257 2.44 0.70 11.28
N ILE A 258 3.14 0.29 10.22
CA ILE A 258 3.31 -1.11 9.87
C ILE A 258 4.09 -1.84 10.97
N VAL A 259 5.20 -1.26 11.43
CA VAL A 259 6.00 -1.83 12.53
C VAL A 259 5.18 -1.94 13.80
N LEU A 260 4.39 -0.92 14.13
CA LEU A 260 3.52 -0.93 15.29
C LEU A 260 2.43 -2.02 15.17
N ALA A 261 1.83 -2.17 13.99
CA ALA A 261 0.88 -3.24 13.72
C ALA A 261 1.53 -4.62 13.85
N MET A 262 2.78 -4.80 13.39
CA MET A 262 3.54 -6.03 13.57
C MET A 262 3.81 -6.32 15.06
N VAL A 263 4.29 -5.32 15.81
CA VAL A 263 4.57 -5.47 17.25
C VAL A 263 3.30 -5.86 18.00
N PHE A 264 2.19 -5.15 17.76
CA PHE A 264 0.91 -5.49 18.40
C PHE A 264 0.39 -6.86 17.96
N SER A 265 0.61 -7.26 16.70
CA SER A 265 0.22 -8.61 16.25
C SER A 265 1.04 -9.71 16.92
N ALA A 266 2.26 -9.41 17.38
CA ALA A 266 3.17 -10.32 18.08
C ALA A 266 3.03 -10.27 19.61
N CYS A 267 2.36 -9.26 20.18
CA CYS A 267 2.09 -9.17 21.63
C CYS A 267 1.43 -10.40 22.27
N PRO A 268 0.56 -11.15 21.57
CA PRO A 268 -0.03 -12.40 22.07
C PRO A 268 0.98 -13.55 22.26
N LEU A 269 2.07 -13.60 21.49
CA LEU A 269 3.01 -14.74 21.46
C LEU A 269 3.54 -15.22 22.84
N PRO A 270 3.87 -14.34 23.82
CA PRO A 270 4.31 -14.79 25.14
C PRO A 270 3.22 -15.51 25.96
N PHE A 271 1.96 -15.46 25.53
CA PHE A 271 0.80 -16.04 26.21
C PHE A 271 0.20 -17.24 25.47
N GLU A 272 0.96 -17.89 24.58
CA GLU A 272 0.55 -19.06 23.79
C GLU A 272 -0.15 -20.18 24.61
N THR A 273 0.16 -20.31 25.91
CA THR A 273 -0.42 -21.34 26.79
C THR A 273 -1.85 -21.05 27.23
N VAL A 274 -2.34 -19.81 27.10
CA VAL A 274 -3.68 -19.37 27.53
C VAL A 274 -4.53 -18.83 26.38
N GLU A 275 -3.98 -18.74 25.17
CA GLU A 275 -4.65 -18.13 24.03
C GLU A 275 -5.48 -19.10 23.22
N THR A 276 -6.73 -18.72 22.94
CA THR A 276 -7.59 -19.44 22.00
C THR A 276 -7.42 -18.89 20.58
N GLN A 277 -7.68 -19.72 19.58
CA GLN A 277 -7.66 -19.30 18.17
C GLN A 277 -8.65 -18.15 17.89
N GLU A 278 -9.79 -18.12 18.59
CA GLU A 278 -10.78 -17.05 18.50
C GLU A 278 -10.26 -15.72 19.05
N PHE A 279 -9.54 -15.76 20.17
CA PHE A 279 -8.90 -14.58 20.74
C PHE A 279 -7.88 -13.98 19.78
N LEU A 280 -7.00 -14.81 19.21
CA LEU A 280 -5.99 -14.37 18.23
C LEU A 280 -6.63 -13.74 16.98
N ALA A 281 -7.68 -14.36 16.44
CA ALA A 281 -8.40 -13.82 15.30
C ALA A 281 -9.03 -12.46 15.60
N CYS A 282 -9.67 -12.32 16.78
CA CYS A 282 -10.26 -11.06 17.23
C CYS A 282 -9.20 -9.99 17.46
N TRP A 283 -8.07 -10.35 18.07
CA TRP A 283 -6.95 -9.45 18.32
C TRP A 283 -6.34 -8.93 17.03
N TRP A 284 -6.02 -9.82 16.08
CA TRP A 284 -5.49 -9.43 14.77
C TRP A 284 -6.48 -8.59 13.97
N ALA A 285 -7.78 -8.91 14.04
CA ALA A 285 -8.81 -8.07 13.44
C ALA A 285 -8.82 -6.66 14.05
N GLY A 286 -8.73 -6.55 15.38
CA GLY A 286 -8.62 -5.27 16.09
C GLY A 286 -7.38 -4.46 15.68
N VAL A 287 -6.21 -5.09 15.66
CA VAL A 287 -4.95 -4.46 15.22
C VAL A 287 -5.02 -4.01 13.75
N ALA A 288 -5.60 -4.83 12.87
CA ALA A 288 -5.79 -4.48 11.47
C ALA A 288 -6.72 -3.27 11.31
N VAL A 289 -7.84 -3.22 12.04
CA VAL A 289 -8.75 -2.06 12.03
C VAL A 289 -8.05 -0.80 12.53
N LEU A 290 -7.32 -0.88 13.64
CA LEU A 290 -6.54 0.26 14.16
C LEU A 290 -5.50 0.76 13.17
N TYR A 291 -4.78 -0.16 12.52
CA TYR A 291 -3.82 0.18 11.46
C TYR A 291 -4.50 0.90 10.29
N LEU A 292 -5.65 0.40 9.81
CA LEU A 292 -6.39 1.01 8.71
C LEU A 292 -6.88 2.41 9.07
N LEU A 293 -7.47 2.59 10.26
CA LEU A 293 -7.92 3.89 10.76
C LEU A 293 -6.77 4.89 10.88
N GLY A 294 -5.63 4.46 11.45
CA GLY A 294 -4.43 5.30 11.55
C GLY A 294 -3.91 5.69 10.17
N SER A 295 -3.77 4.72 9.26
CA SER A 295 -3.33 4.97 7.88
C SER A 295 -4.24 5.95 7.14
N ASP A 296 -5.56 5.85 7.32
CA ASP A 296 -6.55 6.74 6.72
C ASP A 296 -6.45 8.16 7.28
N PHE A 297 -6.34 8.31 8.60
CA PHE A 297 -6.12 9.60 9.27
C PHE A 297 -4.89 10.33 8.71
N PHE A 298 -3.76 9.62 8.64
CA PHE A 298 -2.51 10.18 8.14
C PHE A 298 -2.60 10.52 6.65
N HIS A 299 -3.39 9.79 5.88
CA HIS A 299 -3.66 10.15 4.49
C HIS A 299 -4.39 11.49 4.37
N VAL A 300 -5.41 11.73 5.20
CA VAL A 300 -6.14 13.00 5.24
C VAL A 300 -5.23 14.14 5.69
N ALA A 301 -4.45 13.93 6.76
CA ALA A 301 -3.52 14.93 7.27
C ALA A 301 -2.52 15.41 6.21
N ARG A 302 -2.02 14.50 5.37
CA ARG A 302 -1.16 14.85 4.24
C ARG A 302 -1.87 15.74 3.23
N LEU A 303 -3.11 15.40 2.85
CA LEU A 303 -3.87 16.17 1.86
C LEU A 303 -4.16 17.60 2.36
N VAL A 304 -4.60 17.72 3.62
CA VAL A 304 -4.84 19.02 4.26
C VAL A 304 -3.54 19.82 4.38
N GLY A 305 -2.42 19.15 4.69
CA GLY A 305 -1.09 19.78 4.76
C GLY A 305 -0.60 20.31 3.42
N TYR A 306 -0.92 19.62 2.31
CA TYR A 306 -0.64 20.15 0.98
C TYR A 306 -1.48 21.37 0.65
N LEU A 307 -2.76 21.37 1.03
CA LEU A 307 -3.65 22.50 0.82
C LEU A 307 -3.23 23.74 1.63
N SER A 308 -2.89 23.56 2.91
CA SER A 308 -2.45 24.65 3.78
C SER A 308 -1.13 25.27 3.30
N LEU A 309 -0.17 24.44 2.90
CA LEU A 309 1.12 24.90 2.39
C LEU A 309 0.97 25.64 1.04
N TRP A 310 0.02 25.21 0.21
CA TRP A 310 -0.27 25.88 -1.05
C TRP A 310 -0.85 27.28 -0.85
N ARG A 311 -1.86 27.43 0.02
CA ARG A 311 -2.48 28.73 0.33
C ARG A 311 -1.48 29.73 0.91
N ALA A 312 -0.64 29.28 1.84
CA ALA A 312 0.41 30.12 2.43
C ALA A 312 1.45 30.60 1.40
N TYR A 313 1.51 29.97 0.23
CA TYR A 313 2.35 30.41 -0.89
C TYR A 313 1.63 31.35 -1.86
N GLU A 314 0.33 31.14 -2.13
CA GLU A 314 -0.44 32.06 -2.98
C GLU A 314 -0.79 33.38 -2.28
N GLU A 315 -0.84 33.40 -0.95
CA GLU A 315 -0.99 34.64 -0.16
C GLU A 315 0.30 35.49 -0.10
N LYS A 316 1.42 34.99 -0.62
CA LYS A 316 2.71 35.70 -0.71
C LYS A 316 3.01 36.16 -2.12
#